data_AF-A0A7W9UHT4-F1
#
_entry.id   AF-A0A7W9UHT4-F1
#
_cell.length_a   1.000
_cell.length_b   1.000
_cell.length_c   1.000
_cell.angle_alpha   90.00
_cell.angle_beta   90.00
_cell.angle_gamma   90.00
#
_symmetry.space_group_name_H-M   'P 1'
#
loop_
_entity.id
_entity.type
_entity.pdbx_description
1 polymer ?
#
loop_
_entity_poly.entity_id
_entity_poly.type
_entity_poly.pdbx_seq_one_letter_code
_entity_poly.pdbx_strand_id
1 'polypeptide(L)' 'MRTTIDLPEDLHRQVMSIAHDAHRTLSQTVTCLIRRGLDQASAPAGDLDRSAKTGLPTIGLGKVVTSEDVRSLEDE' A
#
# COMPACT_ATOMS: atom_id res chain seq x y z
N MET A 1 -8.01 5.32 -20.52
CA MET A 1 -7.06 5.85 -21.52
C MET A 1 -5.92 4.84 -21.67
N ARG A 2 -5.39 4.64 -22.88
CA ARG A 2 -4.23 3.74 -23.10
C ARG A 2 -2.95 4.57 -23.07
N THR A 3 -2.02 4.19 -22.22
CA THR A 3 -0.74 4.86 -22.05
C THR A 3 0.38 3.86 -22.26
N THR A 4 1.40 4.23 -23.03
CA THR A 4 2.63 3.46 -23.18
C THR A 4 3.64 4.03 -22.19
N ILE A 5 4.25 3.16 -21.39
CA ILE A 5 5.27 3.52 -20.42
C ILE A 5 6.50 2.65 -20.64
N ASP A 6 7.69 3.23 -20.54
CA ASP A 6 8.93 2.47 -20.49
C ASP A 6 9.11 1.89 -19.09
N LEU A 7 9.23 0.56 -19.03
CA LEU A 7 9.41 -0.17 -17.78
C LEU A 7 10.74 -0.95 -17.83
N PRO A 8 11.69 -0.65 -16.94
CA PRO A 8 12.90 -1.47 -16.76
C PRO A 8 12.57 -2.96 -16.61
N GLU A 9 13.47 -3.82 -17.08
CA GLU A 9 13.24 -5.27 -17.12
C GLU A 9 12.97 -5.86 -15.73
N ASP A 10 13.69 -5.38 -14.72
CA ASP A 10 13.53 -5.77 -13.32
C ASP A 10 12.13 -5.47 -12.79
N LEU A 11 11.61 -4.26 -13.04
CA LEU A 11 10.25 -3.87 -12.67
C LEU A 11 9.22 -4.68 -13.45
N HIS A 12 9.42 -4.89 -14.75
CA HIS A 12 8.53 -5.73 -15.54
C HIS A 12 8.41 -7.15 -14.95
N ARG A 13 9.54 -7.77 -14.59
CA ARG A 13 9.57 -9.09 -13.96
C ARG A 13 8.87 -9.10 -12.60
N GLN A 14 9.10 -8.07 -11.78
CA GLN A 14 8.46 -7.94 -10.48
C GLN A 14 6.94 -7.81 -10.59
N VAL A 15 6.46 -6.94 -11.48
CA VAL A 15 5.01 -6.75 -11.70
C VAL A 15 4.36 -8.01 -12.26
N MET A 16 5.05 -8.75 -13.14
CA MET A 16 4.58 -10.06 -13.63
C MET A 16 4.43 -11.08 -12.50
N SER A 17 5.39 -11.17 -11.58
CA SER A 17 5.30 -12.05 -10.41
C SER A 17 4.10 -11.70 -9.54
N ILE A 18 3.93 -10.40 -9.23
CA ILE A 18 2.79 -9.93 -8.42
C ILE A 18 1.45 -10.23 -9.11
N ALA A 19 1.38 -10.04 -10.43
CA ALA A 19 0.19 -10.32 -11.20
C ALA A 19 -0.15 -11.82 -11.20
N HIS A 20 0.86 -12.68 -11.30
CA HIS A 20 0.70 -14.14 -11.21
C HIS A 20 0.16 -14.55 -9.84
N ASP A 21 0.80 -14.10 -8.77
CA ASP A 21 0.41 -14.45 -7.38
C ASP A 21 -1.00 -13.95 -7.05
N ALA A 22 -1.32 -12.73 -7.49
CA ALA A 22 -2.63 -12.11 -7.28
C ALA A 22 -3.72 -12.59 -8.26
N HIS A 23 -3.40 -13.47 -9.21
CA HIS A 23 -4.29 -13.94 -10.27
C HIS A 23 -4.97 -12.79 -11.05
N ARG A 24 -4.20 -11.75 -11.36
CA ARG A 24 -4.66 -10.53 -12.05
C ARG A 24 -3.89 -10.31 -13.34
N THR A 25 -4.47 -9.52 -14.24
CA THR A 25 -3.75 -9.11 -15.45
C THR A 25 -2.66 -8.08 -15.12
N LEU A 26 -1.59 -8.05 -15.93
CA LEU A 26 -0.50 -7.08 -15.79
C LEU A 26 -1.02 -5.63 -15.72
N SER A 27 -1.95 -5.26 -16.61
CA SER A 27 -2.52 -3.91 -16.66
C SER A 27 -3.28 -3.54 -15.39
N GLN A 28 -4.03 -4.47 -14.79
CA GLN A 28 -4.73 -4.25 -13.53
C GLN A 28 -3.74 -4.07 -12.38
N THR A 29 -2.70 -4.91 -12.33
CA THR A 29 -1.66 -4.84 -11.31
C THR A 29 -0.91 -3.51 -11.39
N VAL A 30 -0.48 -3.09 -12.59
CA VAL A 30 0.17 -1.78 -12.81
C VAL A 30 -0.74 -0.64 -12.36
N THR A 31 -2.01 -0.66 -12.73
CA THR A 31 -2.97 0.38 -12.34
C THR A 31 -3.12 0.45 -10.82
N CYS A 32 -3.21 -0.70 -10.16
CA CYS A 32 -3.32 -0.79 -8.71
C CYS A 32 -2.06 -0.26 -8.00
N LEU A 33 -0.87 -0.62 -8.50
CA LEU A 33 0.41 -0.17 -7.95
C LEU A 33 0.62 1.33 -8.14
N ILE A 34 0.32 1.87 -9.32
CA ILE A 34 0.41 3.32 -9.58
C ILE A 34 -0.53 4.08 -8.65
N ARG A 35 -1.79 3.66 -8.54
CA ARG A 35 -2.76 4.30 -7.64
C ARG A 35 -2.26 4.28 -6.19
N ARG A 36 -1.78 3.13 -5.72
CA ARG A 36 -1.21 3.00 -4.36
C ARG A 36 -0.02 3.92 -4.15
N GLY A 37 0.88 4.03 -5.12
CA GLY A 37 2.05 4.92 -5.04
C GLY A 37 1.66 6.39 -5.00
N LEU A 38 0.65 6.79 -5.78
CA LEU A 38 0.13 8.16 -5.77
C LEU A 38 -0.60 8.51 -4.46
N ASP A 39 -1.40 7.58 -3.93
CA ASP A 39 -2.09 7.76 -2.64
C ASP A 39 -1.07 7.88 -1.50
N GLN A 40 0.02 7.10 -1.53
CA GLN A 40 1.11 7.19 -0.55
C GLN A 40 1.93 8.48 -0.68
N ALA A 41 2.16 8.97 -1.90
CA ALA A 41 2.86 10.23 -2.13
C ALA A 41 2.04 11.45 -1.66
N SER A 42 0.71 11.34 -1.68
CA SER A 42 -0.18 12.39 -1.18
C SER A 42 -0.46 12.32 0.32
N ALA A 43 -0.17 11.19 0.96
CA ALA A 43 -0.30 11.05 2.40
C ALA A 43 0.88 11.76 3.09
N PRO A 44 0.66 12.52 4.17
CA PRO A 44 1.78 12.94 5.01
C PRO A 44 2.53 11.68 5.42
N ALA A 45 3.85 11.64 5.17
CA ALA A 45 4.69 10.58 5.69
C ALA A 45 4.46 10.57 7.21
N GLY A 46 3.71 9.59 7.70
CA GLY A 46 3.39 9.52 9.13
C GLY A 46 4.71 9.58 9.88
N ASP A 47 4.82 10.52 10.83
CA ASP A 47 6.06 10.74 11.57
C ASP A 47 6.53 9.41 12.14
N LEU A 48 7.59 8.88 11.52
CA LEU A 48 8.29 7.69 11.97
C LEU A 48 9.12 8.11 13.17
N ASP A 49 8.50 8.07 14.33
CA ASP A 49 9.18 8.33 15.59
C ASP A 49 9.95 7.07 16.03
N ARG A 50 10.84 7.21 17.01
CA ARG A 50 11.64 6.09 17.52
C ARG A 50 11.36 5.93 19.01
N SER A 51 10.88 4.76 19.40
CA SER A 51 10.58 4.49 20.80
C SER A 51 11.81 4.68 21.68
N ALA A 52 11.74 5.61 22.64
CA ALA A 52 12.82 5.85 23.60
C ALA A 52 13.11 4.64 24.51
N LYS A 53 12.17 3.70 24.65
CA LYS A 53 12.32 2.50 25.48
C LYS A 53 12.95 1.32 24.74
N THR A 54 12.70 1.19 23.44
CA THR A 54 13.08 -0.01 22.66
C THR A 54 13.98 0.29 21.46
N GLY A 55 14.08 1.54 21.02
CA GLY A 55 14.82 1.95 19.81
C GLY A 55 14.17 1.51 18.50
N LEU A 56 12.99 0.90 18.55
CA LEU A 56 12.25 0.46 17.35
C LEU A 56 11.49 1.63 16.71
N PRO A 57 11.30 1.63 15.39
CA PRO A 57 10.46 2.61 14.71
C PRO A 57 9.00 2.47 15.18
N THR A 58 8.36 3.60 15.44
CA THR A 58 6.96 3.72 15.86
C THR A 58 6.22 4.64 14.90
N ILE A 59 4.96 4.32 14.63
CA ILE A 59 4.08 5.13 13.78
C ILE A 59 2.81 5.50 14.55
N GLY A 60 2.46 6.79 14.54
CA GLY A 60 1.23 7.29 15.12
C GLY A 60 0.03 7.01 14.23
N LEU A 61 -0.73 5.95 14.51
CA LEU A 61 -2.02 5.69 13.88
C LEU A 61 -3.06 6.54 14.63
N GLY A 62 -3.38 7.73 14.11
CA GLY A 62 -4.05 8.80 14.87
C GLY A 62 -5.37 8.47 15.58
N LYS A 63 -6.10 7.40 15.19
CA LYS A 63 -7.30 6.92 15.89
C LYS A 63 -7.05 5.57 16.54
N VAL A 64 -7.36 5.46 17.82
CA VAL A 64 -7.40 4.18 18.54
C VAL A 64 -8.59 3.39 18.02
N VAL A 65 -8.34 2.21 17.44
CA VAL A 65 -9.39 1.28 17.02
C VAL A 65 -9.81 0.46 18.25
N THR A 66 -11.09 0.53 18.61
CA THR A 66 -11.67 -0.22 19.73
C THR A 66 -12.34 -1.51 19.27
N SER A 67 -12.60 -2.44 20.19
CA SER A 67 -13.37 -3.66 19.87
C SER A 67 -14.78 -3.36 19.38
N GLU A 68 -15.34 -2.20 19.77
CA GLU A 68 -16.64 -1.72 19.27
C GLU A 68 -16.54 -1.26 17.81
N ASP A 69 -15.49 -0.51 17.44
CA ASP A 69 -15.22 -0.13 16.03
C ASP A 69 -15.10 -1.36 15.12
N VAL A 70 -14.57 -2.48 15.62
CA VAL A 70 -14.45 -3.74 14.85
C VAL A 70 -15.80 -4.43 14.69
N ARG A 71 -16.59 -4.51 15.77
CA ARG A 71 -17.91 -5.18 15.75
C ARG A 71 -18.88 -4.48 14.78
N SER A 72 -18.85 -3.15 14.70
CA SER A 72 -19.72 -2.38 13.82
C SER A 72 -19.43 -2.55 12.32
N LEU A 73 -18.31 -3.19 11.92
CA LEU A 73 -17.96 -3.43 10.51
C LEU A 73 -18.51 -4.76 9.97
N GLU A 74 -18.96 -5.68 10.82
CA GLU A 74 -19.47 -7.00 10.42
C GLU A 74 -20.99 -7.00 10.13
N ASP A 75 -21.67 -5.89 10.41
CA ASP A 75 -23.12 -5.72 10.31
C ASP A 75 -23.61 -5.12 8.97
N GLU A 76 -22.77 -5.09 7.91
CA GLU A 76 -23.17 -4.63 6.55
C GLU A 76 -22.82 -5.64 5.44
#